data_AF-A0A1Y3XX11-F1
#
_entry.id   AF-A0A1Y3XX11-F1
#
_cell.length_a   1.000
_cell.length_b   1.000
_cell.length_c   1.000
_cell.angle_alpha   90.00
_cell.angle_beta   90.00
_cell.angle_gamma   90.00
#
_symmetry.space_group_name_H-M   'P 1'
#
loop_
_entity.id
_entity.type
_entity.pdbx_description
1 polymer ?
#
loop_
_entity_poly.entity_id
_entity_poly.type
_entity_poly.pdbx_seq_one_letter_code
_entity_poly.pdbx_strand_id
1 'polypeptide(L)'
;MNEVFRVELFGGKTDRWCDLELPATYYGLSDALDKLQMTLGDKPRWEFLEHHGFQFLHVHLTHECDLYQLNALATCLGQMNGRERTAFEGLFNMEVAKKYGPISVATMIDLAYSADCCHVVNATTDEQLGRFYAENDFIPALEKVPDSIFEYLDFEMLGRKARFEEGGVFASGGYVTQHTELKQVYDSLALIPEAPEYGIRLTVGRYPFHSNEQSDNMMCLDLPATQERLDAVLEACGGASWSEMVFQVEDSVMPALLENMACDDIHGLNELAKCFKELSKQGELSKFKAVILAADCHDIAAAVQIAENLDDYLLEPDQRNPEEVAIEELRFIVDEHSRPILQKHVVLYNYGQDVMAAHNALLTPYGLVQRSDGEPIRNEETQAENAGMEMM
;
A
#
# COMPACT_ATOMS: atom_id res chain seq x y z
N MET A 1 1.55 2.22 9.04
CA MET A 1 1.62 3.45 8.22
C MET A 1 0.19 3.85 7.90
N ASN A 2 -0.18 5.13 7.92
CA ASN A 2 -1.58 5.50 7.64
C ASN A 2 -1.82 5.49 6.13
N GLU A 3 -2.92 4.90 5.70
CA GLU A 3 -3.44 5.03 4.34
C GLU A 3 -3.69 6.50 4.00
N VAL A 4 -3.27 6.91 2.81
CA VAL A 4 -3.38 8.30 2.33
C VAL A 4 -4.24 8.37 1.08
N PHE A 5 -4.00 7.49 0.11
CA PHE A 5 -4.74 7.45 -1.15
C PHE A 5 -5.17 6.03 -1.49
N ARG A 6 -6.33 5.90 -2.12
CA ARG A 6 -6.72 4.68 -2.83
C ARG A 6 -6.86 5.01 -4.30
N VAL A 7 -6.18 4.24 -5.15
CA VAL A 7 -6.15 4.45 -6.60
C VAL A 7 -6.55 3.20 -7.35
N GLU A 8 -7.19 3.40 -8.50
CA GLU A 8 -7.40 2.36 -9.49
C GLU A 8 -6.28 2.47 -10.52
N LEU A 9 -5.54 1.38 -10.74
CA LEU A 9 -4.47 1.29 -11.73
C LEU A 9 -5.00 0.65 -13.01
N PHE A 10 -4.48 1.09 -14.15
CA PHE A 10 -4.84 0.57 -15.47
C PHE A 10 -3.59 0.19 -16.26
N GLY A 11 -3.57 -1.05 -16.73
CA GLY A 11 -2.56 -1.59 -17.62
C GLY A 11 -2.71 -0.99 -19.01
N GLY A 12 -1.81 -0.07 -19.39
CA GLY A 12 -1.97 0.77 -20.58
C GLY A 12 -2.11 0.02 -21.91
N LYS A 13 -1.66 -1.25 -21.99
CA LYS A 13 -1.79 -2.11 -23.18
C LYS A 13 -2.76 -3.28 -22.99
N THR A 14 -3.14 -3.56 -21.75
CA THR A 14 -3.76 -4.83 -21.37
C THR A 14 -5.24 -4.69 -20.99
N ASP A 15 -5.79 -3.46 -20.93
CA ASP A 15 -7.16 -3.19 -20.47
C ASP A 15 -7.48 -3.92 -19.14
N ARG A 16 -6.40 -4.12 -18.35
CA ARG A 16 -6.40 -4.68 -17.00
C ARG A 16 -6.48 -3.54 -16.03
N TRP A 17 -7.10 -3.80 -14.89
CA TRP A 17 -7.14 -2.86 -13.80
C TRP A 17 -7.04 -3.56 -12.46
N CYS A 18 -6.58 -2.84 -11.44
CA CYS A 18 -6.59 -3.28 -10.05
C CYS A 18 -6.57 -2.08 -9.11
N ASP A 19 -7.13 -2.26 -7.92
CA ASP A 19 -7.04 -1.26 -6.86
C ASP A 19 -5.70 -1.37 -6.13
N LEU A 20 -5.18 -0.23 -5.69
CA LEU A 20 -4.01 -0.14 -4.83
C LEU A 20 -4.17 0.96 -3.78
N GLU A 21 -3.87 0.61 -2.54
CA GLU A 21 -3.78 1.54 -1.44
C GLU A 21 -2.35 2.09 -1.31
N LEU A 22 -2.23 3.39 -1.09
CA LEU A 22 -0.97 4.10 -0.95
C LEU A 22 -0.88 4.76 0.42
N PRO A 23 0.30 4.72 1.07
CA PRO A 23 1.55 4.16 0.57
C PRO A 23 1.60 2.62 0.52
N ALA A 24 2.00 2.09 -0.64
CA ALA A 24 2.22 0.68 -0.87
C ALA A 24 3.69 0.30 -0.60
N THR A 25 3.89 -0.90 -0.04
CA THR A 25 5.21 -1.53 0.09
C THR A 25 5.74 -1.96 -1.27
N TYR A 26 7.01 -2.40 -1.32
CA TYR A 26 7.57 -3.03 -2.51
C TYR A 26 6.69 -4.17 -3.03
N TYR A 27 6.23 -5.04 -2.13
CA TYR A 27 5.38 -6.17 -2.49
C TYR A 27 3.99 -5.74 -2.93
N GLY A 28 3.38 -4.74 -2.30
CA GLY A 28 2.11 -4.17 -2.76
C GLY A 28 2.19 -3.62 -4.18
N LEU A 29 3.25 -2.87 -4.52
CA LEU A 29 3.49 -2.39 -5.88
C LEU A 29 3.72 -3.53 -6.87
N SER A 30 4.56 -4.51 -6.51
CA SER A 30 4.86 -5.66 -7.36
C SER A 30 3.61 -6.48 -7.65
N ASP A 31 2.78 -6.73 -6.63
CA ASP A 31 1.54 -7.48 -6.74
C ASP A 31 0.52 -6.79 -7.66
N ALA A 32 0.39 -5.47 -7.52
CA ALA A 32 -0.47 -4.68 -8.39
C ALA A 32 -0.02 -4.75 -9.85
N LEU A 33 1.30 -4.67 -10.11
CA LEU A 33 1.84 -4.77 -11.46
C LEU A 33 1.72 -6.20 -12.03
N ASP A 34 1.88 -7.24 -11.21
CA ASP A 34 1.65 -8.64 -11.61
C ASP A 34 0.22 -8.81 -12.16
N LYS A 35 -0.79 -8.27 -11.46
CA LYS A 35 -2.20 -8.29 -11.89
C LYS A 35 -2.39 -7.58 -13.23
N LEU A 36 -1.68 -6.46 -13.45
CA LEU A 36 -1.69 -5.70 -14.70
C LEU A 36 -0.84 -6.31 -15.82
N GLN A 37 -0.05 -7.35 -15.53
CA GLN A 37 1.02 -7.91 -16.39
C GLN A 37 2.04 -6.87 -16.82
N MET A 38 2.48 -6.07 -15.86
CA MET A 38 3.48 -5.04 -16.04
C MET A 38 4.72 -5.37 -15.22
N THR A 39 5.85 -4.84 -15.65
CA THR A 39 7.12 -5.01 -14.93
C THR A 39 7.33 -3.88 -13.94
N LEU A 40 8.06 -4.14 -12.85
CA LEU A 40 8.44 -3.10 -11.91
C LEU A 40 9.25 -2.01 -12.63
N GLY A 41 8.83 -0.76 -12.50
CA GLY A 41 9.34 0.40 -13.22
C GLY A 41 8.41 0.89 -14.33
N ASP A 42 7.47 0.05 -14.79
CA ASP A 42 6.44 0.49 -15.71
C ASP A 42 5.46 1.45 -15.01
N LYS A 43 4.93 2.41 -15.78
CA LYS A 43 4.08 3.48 -15.26
C LYS A 43 2.64 3.24 -15.70
N PRO A 44 1.84 2.46 -14.95
CA PRO A 44 0.43 2.31 -15.25
C PRO A 44 -0.27 3.68 -15.17
N ARG A 45 -1.33 3.83 -15.95
CA ARG A 45 -2.26 4.95 -15.74
C ARG A 45 -2.97 4.67 -14.42
N TRP A 46 -3.30 5.71 -13.67
CA TRP A 46 -4.02 5.56 -12.42
C TRP A 46 -5.08 6.66 -12.28
N GLU A 47 -6.14 6.38 -11.52
CA GLU A 47 -7.19 7.31 -11.17
C GLU A 47 -7.48 7.23 -9.66
N PHE A 48 -7.89 8.34 -9.05
CA PHE A 48 -8.25 8.34 -7.63
C PHE A 48 -9.62 7.67 -7.41
N LEU A 49 -9.66 6.74 -6.46
CA LEU A 49 -10.90 6.19 -5.91
C LEU A 49 -11.29 6.92 -4.62
N GLU A 50 -10.35 7.00 -3.67
CA GLU A 50 -10.60 7.60 -2.35
C GLU A 50 -9.42 8.44 -1.85
N HIS A 51 -9.73 9.40 -0.97
CA HIS A 51 -8.78 10.32 -0.36
C HIS A 51 -8.89 10.27 1.16
N HIS A 52 -7.86 9.74 1.82
CA HIS A 52 -7.76 9.73 3.27
C HIS A 52 -6.92 10.93 3.73
N GLY A 53 -7.44 12.14 3.48
CA GLY A 53 -6.79 13.42 3.80
C GLY A 53 -6.17 14.16 2.60
N PHE A 54 -5.55 15.31 2.85
CA PHE A 54 -4.83 16.12 1.85
C PHE A 54 -5.61 16.42 0.55
N GLN A 55 -6.93 16.63 0.64
CA GLN A 55 -7.81 16.83 -0.52
C GLN A 55 -7.36 17.98 -1.44
N PHE A 56 -6.67 18.99 -0.89
CA PHE A 56 -6.13 20.11 -1.65
C PHE A 56 -5.08 19.70 -2.70
N LEU A 57 -4.46 18.52 -2.57
CA LEU A 57 -3.48 18.01 -3.55
C LEU A 57 -4.13 17.49 -4.84
N HIS A 58 -5.40 17.09 -4.81
CA HIS A 58 -6.06 16.38 -5.92
C HIS A 58 -5.92 17.11 -7.26
N VAL A 59 -6.20 18.42 -7.28
CA VAL A 59 -6.17 19.23 -8.51
C VAL A 59 -4.77 19.42 -9.09
N HIS A 60 -3.72 19.04 -8.35
CA HIS A 60 -2.33 19.20 -8.75
C HIS A 60 -1.63 17.88 -9.09
N LEU A 61 -2.20 16.73 -8.72
CA LEU A 61 -1.59 15.41 -8.97
C LEU A 61 -2.01 14.77 -10.31
N THR A 62 -3.12 15.20 -10.89
CA THR A 62 -3.79 14.48 -12.00
C THR A 62 -3.12 14.58 -13.38
N HIS A 63 -2.14 15.47 -13.59
CA HIS A 63 -1.63 15.73 -14.95
C HIS A 63 -0.17 15.32 -15.21
N GLU A 64 0.68 15.11 -14.20
CA GLU A 64 2.11 14.79 -14.40
C GLU A 64 2.71 13.83 -13.35
N CYS A 65 1.88 13.22 -12.51
CA CYS A 65 2.35 12.34 -11.44
C CYS A 65 2.25 10.87 -11.86
N ASP A 66 3.36 10.16 -11.86
CA ASP A 66 3.36 8.70 -12.00
C ASP A 66 3.11 7.98 -10.67
N LEU A 67 2.83 6.67 -10.75
CA LEU A 67 2.53 5.85 -9.57
C LEU A 67 3.64 5.89 -8.52
N TYR A 68 4.91 5.93 -8.91
CA TYR A 68 6.04 5.87 -7.99
C TYR A 68 6.25 7.21 -7.28
N GLN A 69 6.09 8.32 -8.00
CA GLN A 69 6.06 9.66 -7.40
C GLN A 69 4.89 9.80 -6.42
N LEU A 70 3.70 9.29 -6.81
CA LEU A 70 2.53 9.31 -5.94
C LEU A 70 2.75 8.47 -4.67
N ASN A 71 3.32 7.27 -4.83
CA ASN A 71 3.63 6.40 -3.70
C ASN A 71 4.68 7.01 -2.76
N ALA A 72 5.73 7.64 -3.30
CA ALA A 72 6.76 8.33 -2.52
C ALA A 72 6.17 9.50 -1.72
N LEU A 73 5.31 10.31 -2.35
CA LEU A 73 4.58 11.37 -1.66
C LEU A 73 3.68 10.79 -0.56
N ALA A 74 2.87 9.78 -0.87
CA ALA A 74 1.99 9.11 0.09
C ALA A 74 2.77 8.55 1.29
N THR A 75 3.97 8.01 1.07
CA THR A 75 4.85 7.46 2.10
C THR A 75 5.23 8.53 3.11
N CYS A 76 5.66 9.70 2.64
CA CYS A 76 6.00 10.81 3.52
C CYS A 76 4.75 11.32 4.27
N LEU A 77 3.64 11.53 3.56
CA LEU A 77 2.39 12.04 4.15
C LEU A 77 1.79 11.08 5.19
N GLY A 78 1.87 9.77 4.97
CA GLY A 78 1.33 8.73 5.85
C GLY A 78 2.04 8.62 7.19
N GLN A 79 3.28 9.12 7.29
CA GLN A 79 4.07 9.16 8.52
C GLN A 79 3.88 10.46 9.33
N MET A 80 3.30 11.50 8.73
CA MET A 80 3.18 12.81 9.38
C MET A 80 2.24 12.81 10.58
N ASN A 81 2.71 13.36 11.70
CA ASN A 81 1.87 13.74 12.83
C ASN A 81 1.06 15.02 12.56
N GLY A 82 0.11 15.37 13.43
CA GLY A 82 -0.77 16.53 13.22
C GLY A 82 -0.06 17.87 13.02
N ARG A 83 1.09 18.07 13.68
CA ARG A 83 1.91 19.28 13.52
C ARG A 83 2.59 19.31 12.14
N GLU A 84 3.18 18.19 11.72
CA GLU A 84 3.83 18.06 10.41
C GLU A 84 2.83 18.23 9.27
N ARG A 85 1.61 17.68 9.41
CA ARG A 85 0.51 17.89 8.45
C ARG A 85 0.17 19.37 8.29
N THR A 86 0.08 20.09 9.39
CA THR A 86 -0.18 21.54 9.39
C THR A 86 0.96 22.31 8.73
N ALA A 87 2.22 21.97 9.06
CA ALA A 87 3.39 22.58 8.45
C ALA A 87 3.43 22.37 6.93
N PHE A 88 3.17 21.14 6.48
CA PHE A 88 3.12 20.80 5.06
C PHE A 88 2.02 21.58 4.32
N GLU A 89 0.80 21.65 4.87
CA GLU A 89 -0.29 22.44 4.29
C GLU A 89 0.08 23.92 4.19
N GLY A 90 0.72 24.48 5.23
CA GLY A 90 1.20 25.85 5.22
C GLY A 90 2.25 26.10 4.14
N LEU A 91 3.28 25.25 4.05
CA LEU A 91 4.29 25.31 3.00
C LEU A 91 3.69 25.21 1.60
N PHE A 92 2.74 24.30 1.43
CA PHE A 92 2.02 24.13 0.18
C PHE A 92 1.27 25.41 -0.21
N ASN A 93 0.52 25.99 0.72
CA ASN A 93 -0.22 27.24 0.50
C ASN A 93 0.70 28.43 0.19
N MET A 94 1.87 28.51 0.84
CA MET A 94 2.90 29.50 0.50
C MET A 94 3.38 29.34 -0.94
N GLU A 95 3.61 28.11 -1.39
CA GLU A 95 4.04 27.82 -2.76
C GLU A 95 2.95 28.16 -3.78
N VAL A 96 1.68 27.80 -3.51
CA VAL A 96 0.52 28.15 -4.35
C VAL A 96 0.41 29.68 -4.49
N ALA A 97 0.65 30.42 -3.41
CA ALA A 97 0.54 31.88 -3.38
C ALA A 97 1.56 32.59 -4.29
N LYS A 98 2.67 31.93 -4.66
CA LYS A 98 3.67 32.48 -5.59
C LYS A 98 3.16 32.58 -7.03
N LYS A 99 2.06 31.91 -7.39
CA LYS A 99 1.38 31.98 -8.71
C LYS A 99 2.29 31.66 -9.91
N TYR A 100 3.29 30.80 -9.75
CA TYR A 100 4.20 30.40 -10.83
C TYR A 100 3.64 29.29 -11.75
N GLY A 101 2.44 28.78 -11.48
CA GLY A 101 1.81 27.71 -12.25
C GLY A 101 1.34 26.57 -11.36
N PRO A 102 1.03 25.38 -11.92
CA PRO A 102 0.77 24.18 -11.15
C PRO A 102 2.01 23.81 -10.33
N ILE A 103 1.82 23.39 -9.07
CA ILE A 103 2.91 22.85 -8.26
C ILE A 103 3.25 21.46 -8.80
N SER A 104 4.53 21.23 -9.09
CA SER A 104 5.00 19.91 -9.53
C SER A 104 5.03 18.91 -8.38
N VAL A 105 4.91 17.62 -8.68
CA VAL A 105 5.00 16.57 -7.63
C VAL A 105 6.38 16.55 -6.98
N ALA A 106 7.44 16.86 -7.73
CA ALA A 106 8.78 17.02 -7.19
C ALA A 106 8.82 18.07 -6.07
N THR A 107 8.22 19.24 -6.33
CA THR A 107 8.07 20.30 -5.33
C THR A 107 7.23 19.82 -4.14
N MET A 108 6.11 19.12 -4.36
CA MET A 108 5.30 18.61 -3.25
C MET A 108 6.07 17.65 -2.36
N ILE A 109 6.90 16.77 -2.94
CA ILE A 109 7.77 15.86 -2.21
C ILE A 109 8.77 16.67 -1.38
N ASP A 110 9.46 17.64 -1.97
CA ASP A 110 10.40 18.51 -1.23
C ASP A 110 9.74 19.23 -0.06
N LEU A 111 8.53 19.76 -0.24
CA LEU A 111 7.75 20.39 0.82
C LEU A 111 7.39 19.40 1.92
N ALA A 112 7.00 18.17 1.56
CA ALA A 112 6.65 17.13 2.52
C ALA A 112 7.84 16.75 3.41
N TYR A 113 9.03 16.62 2.84
CA TYR A 113 10.27 16.40 3.59
C TYR A 113 10.76 17.62 4.39
N SER A 114 10.19 18.81 4.15
CA SER A 114 10.54 20.08 4.80
C SER A 114 9.55 20.49 5.89
N ALA A 115 8.67 19.60 6.36
CA ALA A 115 7.71 19.91 7.42
C ALA A 115 8.37 20.38 8.73
N ASP A 116 9.61 19.96 8.99
CA ASP A 116 10.45 20.39 10.10
C ASP A 116 11.16 21.74 9.87
N CYS A 117 11.13 22.28 8.66
CA CYS A 117 11.67 23.60 8.31
C CYS A 117 10.71 24.76 8.66
N CYS A 118 9.64 24.47 9.40
CA CYS A 118 8.59 25.42 9.77
C CYS A 118 8.36 25.55 11.27
N HIS A 119 7.91 26.73 11.68
CA HIS A 119 7.24 26.91 12.96
C HIS A 119 5.73 26.83 12.75
N VAL A 120 5.06 26.09 13.63
CA VAL A 120 3.61 25.96 13.65
C VAL A 120 3.13 26.53 14.96
N VAL A 121 2.34 27.58 14.88
CA VAL A 121 1.67 28.22 16.00
C VAL A 121 0.21 27.82 15.98
N ASN A 122 -0.33 27.41 17.12
CA ASN A 122 -1.74 27.04 17.25
C ASN A 122 -2.64 28.29 17.24
N ALA A 123 -2.72 28.95 16.09
CA ALA A 123 -3.52 30.14 15.84
C ALA A 123 -4.13 30.06 14.43
N THR A 124 -5.43 30.28 14.34
CA THR A 124 -6.19 30.18 13.07
C THR A 124 -6.74 31.54 12.60
N THR A 125 -6.54 32.59 13.40
CA THR A 125 -7.00 33.95 13.13
C THR A 125 -5.89 34.95 13.48
N ASP A 126 -5.94 36.13 12.85
CA ASP A 126 -5.02 37.23 13.16
C ASP A 126 -5.11 37.63 14.65
N GLU A 127 -6.30 37.59 15.26
CA GLU A 127 -6.48 37.86 16.70
C GLU A 127 -5.74 36.86 17.60
N GLN A 128 -5.93 35.56 17.36
CA GLN A 128 -5.24 34.51 18.12
C GLN A 128 -3.73 34.58 17.95
N LEU A 129 -3.28 34.88 16.72
CA LEU A 129 -1.86 35.04 16.43
C LEU A 129 -1.28 36.24 17.18
N GLY A 130 -1.94 37.40 17.15
CA GLY A 130 -1.47 38.58 17.85
C GLY A 130 -1.43 38.39 19.37
N ARG A 131 -2.41 37.66 19.92
CA ARG A 131 -2.41 37.28 21.34
C ARG A 131 -1.23 36.38 21.68
N PHE A 132 -0.97 35.34 20.89
CA PHE A 132 0.19 34.47 21.06
C PHE A 132 1.51 35.26 21.05
N TYR A 133 1.67 36.19 20.10
CA TYR A 133 2.87 37.01 19.99
C TYR A 133 3.06 37.97 21.17
N ALA A 134 1.97 38.55 21.65
CA ALA A 134 2.00 39.43 22.80
C ALA A 134 2.28 38.68 24.12
N GLU A 135 1.67 37.50 24.33
CA GLU A 135 1.81 36.70 25.56
C GLU A 135 3.18 36.01 25.69
N ASN A 136 3.87 35.75 24.57
CA ASN A 136 5.18 35.09 24.55
C ASN A 136 6.34 36.08 24.35
N ASP A 137 6.13 37.38 24.60
CA ASP A 137 7.14 38.45 24.52
C ASP A 137 7.83 38.60 23.15
N PHE A 138 7.20 38.13 22.07
CA PHE A 138 7.72 38.31 20.71
C PHE A 138 7.59 39.75 20.19
N ILE A 139 6.88 40.62 20.92
CA ILE A 139 6.72 42.05 20.62
C ILE A 139 7.41 42.88 21.72
N PRO A 140 8.67 43.33 21.51
CA PRO A 140 9.44 44.03 22.55
C PRO A 140 8.77 45.30 23.09
N ALA A 141 7.89 45.93 22.30
CA ALA A 141 7.14 47.11 22.72
C ALA A 141 6.11 46.83 23.84
N LEU A 142 5.74 45.56 24.05
CA LEU A 142 4.73 45.13 25.01
C LEU A 142 5.31 44.62 26.35
N GLU A 143 6.62 44.38 26.43
CA GLU A 143 7.32 43.79 27.60
C GLU A 143 7.07 44.55 28.92
N LYS A 144 6.72 45.85 28.85
CA LYS A 144 6.50 46.72 30.02
C LYS A 144 5.05 47.18 30.17
N VAL A 145 4.14 46.63 29.38
CA VAL A 145 2.72 47.00 29.42
C VAL A 145 2.07 46.33 30.64
N PRO A 146 1.39 47.07 31.53
CA PRO A 146 0.67 46.48 32.65
C PRO A 146 -0.48 45.57 32.16
N ASP A 147 -0.74 44.47 32.88
CA ASP A 147 -1.82 43.52 32.59
C ASP A 147 -3.20 44.18 32.41
N SER A 148 -3.45 45.26 33.16
CA SER A 148 -4.71 46.02 33.09
C SER A 148 -4.94 46.72 31.76
N ILE A 149 -3.89 46.96 30.98
CA ILE A 149 -3.94 47.57 29.63
C ILE A 149 -3.77 46.49 28.57
N PHE A 150 -3.07 45.39 28.88
CA PHE A 150 -2.79 44.28 27.97
C PHE A 150 -4.07 43.71 27.35
N GLU A 151 -5.12 43.50 28.13
CA GLU A 151 -6.41 42.98 27.65
C GLU A 151 -7.18 43.95 26.72
N TYR A 152 -6.75 45.21 26.59
CA TYR A 152 -7.34 46.20 25.67
C TYR A 152 -6.55 46.37 24.37
N LEU A 153 -5.49 45.57 24.17
CA LEU A 153 -4.72 45.59 22.94
C LEU A 153 -5.54 45.05 21.76
N ASP A 154 -5.35 45.66 20.59
CA ASP A 154 -5.92 45.17 19.33
C ASP A 154 -5.08 43.99 18.82
N PHE A 155 -5.36 42.79 19.33
CA PHE A 155 -4.65 41.58 18.96
C PHE A 155 -4.82 41.23 17.47
N GLU A 156 -5.95 41.57 16.85
CA GLU A 156 -6.15 41.35 15.41
C GLU A 156 -5.15 42.17 14.59
N MET A 157 -4.96 43.46 14.93
CA MET A 157 -3.98 44.31 14.27
C MET A 157 -2.55 43.79 14.47
N LEU A 158 -2.21 43.36 15.70
CA LEU A 158 -0.89 42.84 16.03
C LEU A 158 -0.56 41.57 15.24
N GLY A 159 -1.48 40.60 15.20
CA GLY A 159 -1.26 39.36 14.47
C GLY A 159 -1.24 39.56 12.95
N ARG A 160 -2.12 40.42 12.42
CA ARG A 160 -2.07 40.79 11.00
C ARG A 160 -0.70 41.37 10.63
N LYS A 161 -0.17 42.26 11.47
CA LYS A 161 1.16 42.86 11.25
C LYS A 161 2.26 41.80 11.28
N ALA A 162 2.29 40.95 12.31
CA ALA A 162 3.28 39.85 12.42
C ALA A 162 3.23 38.95 11.18
N ARG A 163 2.02 38.57 10.74
CA ARG A 163 1.82 37.75 9.55
C ARG A 163 2.38 38.37 8.28
N PHE A 164 2.18 39.67 8.07
CA PHE A 164 2.75 40.36 6.91
C PHE A 164 4.27 40.50 6.98
N GLU A 165 4.84 40.70 8.17
CA GLU A 165 6.28 40.87 8.35
C GLU A 165 7.05 39.55 8.17
N GLU A 166 6.49 38.44 8.64
CA GLU A 166 7.10 37.11 8.53
C GLU A 166 6.75 36.36 7.24
N GLY A 167 5.69 36.78 6.55
CA GLY A 167 5.21 36.11 5.33
C GLY A 167 4.58 34.74 5.59
N GLY A 168 4.10 34.47 6.81
CA GLY A 168 3.45 33.21 7.15
C GLY A 168 2.02 33.10 6.59
N VAL A 169 1.48 31.88 6.66
CA VAL A 169 0.12 31.57 6.16
C VAL A 169 -0.68 30.79 7.20
N PHE A 170 -2.01 30.91 7.14
CA PHE A 170 -2.91 30.04 7.91
C PHE A 170 -3.14 28.72 7.16
N ALA A 171 -3.02 27.63 7.89
CA ALA A 171 -3.38 26.27 7.50
C ALA A 171 -4.49 25.76 8.44
N SER A 172 -5.11 24.62 8.11
CA SER A 172 -6.23 24.06 8.88
C SER A 172 -5.92 23.86 10.37
N GLY A 173 -4.67 23.52 10.71
CA GLY A 173 -4.22 23.26 12.08
C GLY A 173 -3.45 24.40 12.76
N GLY A 174 -3.28 25.56 12.13
CA GLY A 174 -2.55 26.69 12.71
C GLY A 174 -1.87 27.62 11.72
N TYR A 175 -1.07 28.54 12.26
CA TYR A 175 -0.27 29.51 11.52
C TYR A 175 1.13 28.96 11.29
N VAL A 176 1.59 29.01 10.05
CA VAL A 176 2.85 28.39 9.61
C VAL A 176 3.79 29.47 9.09
N THR A 177 5.04 29.43 9.56
CA THR A 177 6.15 30.25 9.05
C THR A 177 7.34 29.37 8.69
N GLN A 178 7.92 29.63 7.53
CA GLN A 178 9.19 29.02 7.16
C GLN A 178 10.32 29.70 7.94
N HIS A 179 11.14 28.93 8.65
CA HIS A 179 12.25 29.48 9.44
C HIS A 179 13.64 29.05 8.93
N THR A 180 13.70 28.03 8.08
CA THR A 180 14.94 27.53 7.45
C THR A 180 14.73 27.27 5.96
N GLU A 181 15.83 27.13 5.21
CA GLU A 181 15.76 26.74 3.80
C GLU A 181 15.12 25.36 3.63
N LEU A 182 14.29 25.23 2.59
CA LEU A 182 13.60 23.99 2.27
C LEU A 182 14.60 22.95 1.76
N LYS A 183 14.34 21.69 2.09
CA LYS A 183 15.13 20.57 1.58
C LYS A 183 14.80 20.33 0.11
N GLN A 184 15.79 19.90 -0.65
CA GLN A 184 15.66 19.51 -2.06
C GLN A 184 16.03 18.03 -2.15
N VAL A 185 15.06 17.16 -1.84
CA VAL A 185 15.27 15.72 -1.65
C VAL A 185 14.90 14.94 -2.91
N TYR A 186 13.95 15.45 -3.70
CA TYR A 186 13.36 14.74 -4.83
C TYR A 186 14.39 14.14 -5.80
N ASP A 187 15.38 14.91 -6.24
CA ASP A 187 16.38 14.46 -7.21
C ASP A 187 17.26 13.30 -6.70
N SER A 188 17.35 13.13 -5.39
CA SER A 188 18.11 12.05 -4.73
C SER A 188 17.23 10.91 -4.21
N LEU A 189 15.91 11.05 -4.29
CA LEU A 189 14.96 10.11 -3.71
C LEU A 189 14.78 8.89 -4.62
N ALA A 190 14.91 7.70 -4.04
CA ALA A 190 14.48 6.47 -4.70
C ALA A 190 12.94 6.42 -4.70
N LEU A 191 12.32 6.64 -5.85
CA LEU A 191 10.85 6.64 -6.01
C LEU A 191 10.26 5.21 -5.98
N ILE A 192 11.06 4.23 -6.40
CA ILE A 192 10.70 2.81 -6.30
C ILE A 192 11.33 2.29 -5.01
N PRO A 193 10.54 1.73 -4.07
CA PRO A 193 11.08 1.08 -2.88
C PRO A 193 12.08 0.00 -3.26
N GLU A 194 13.12 -0.18 -2.44
CA GLU A 194 14.06 -1.28 -2.64
C GLU A 194 13.39 -2.63 -2.35
N ALA A 195 13.78 -3.65 -3.12
CA ALA A 195 13.32 -5.00 -2.91
C ALA A 195 13.79 -5.52 -1.55
N PRO A 196 12.89 -5.93 -0.64
CA PRO A 196 13.30 -6.50 0.62
C PRO A 196 13.98 -7.85 0.46
N GLU A 197 14.86 -8.20 1.41
CA GLU A 197 15.50 -9.52 1.42
C GLU A 197 14.59 -10.63 1.98
N TYR A 198 13.57 -10.25 2.75
CA TYR A 198 12.59 -11.14 3.37
C TYR A 198 11.41 -11.39 2.42
N GLY A 199 10.84 -12.60 2.45
CA GLY A 199 9.55 -12.88 1.81
C GLY A 199 8.35 -12.55 2.69
N ILE A 200 8.53 -12.62 4.02
CA ILE A 200 7.51 -12.29 5.03
C ILE A 200 8.18 -11.55 6.18
N ARG A 201 7.61 -10.44 6.61
CA ARG A 201 8.05 -9.70 7.80
C ARG A 201 6.96 -9.73 8.86
N LEU A 202 7.36 -10.10 10.07
CA LEU A 202 6.48 -10.26 11.22
C LEU A 202 6.94 -9.37 12.37
N THR A 203 5.97 -8.85 13.12
CA THR A 203 6.20 -8.41 14.49
C THR A 203 5.80 -9.53 15.45
N VAL A 204 6.73 -9.93 16.30
CA VAL A 204 6.59 -11.05 17.25
C VAL A 204 6.56 -10.50 18.67
N GLY A 205 5.63 -10.99 19.49
CA GLY A 205 5.57 -10.66 20.91
C GLY A 205 4.83 -11.72 21.72
N ARG A 206 4.87 -11.60 23.04
CA ARG A 206 4.18 -12.52 23.97
C ARG A 206 2.78 -12.00 24.31
N TYR A 207 1.80 -12.90 24.42
CA TYR A 207 0.43 -12.55 24.83
C TYR A 207 0.27 -12.55 26.37
N PRO A 208 -0.56 -11.66 26.97
CA PRO A 208 -1.30 -10.57 26.32
C PRO A 208 -0.37 -9.42 25.94
N PHE A 209 -0.70 -8.70 24.86
CA PHE A 209 -0.20 -7.35 24.64
C PHE A 209 -0.64 -6.52 25.86
N HIS A 210 0.19 -6.43 26.89
CA HIS A 210 -0.18 -5.70 28.09
C HIS A 210 -0.49 -4.25 27.70
N SER A 211 -1.70 -3.83 28.03
CA SER A 211 -2.35 -2.57 27.68
C SER A 211 -1.45 -1.32 27.71
N ASN A 212 -1.60 -0.46 26.68
CA ASN A 212 -1.23 0.97 26.59
C ASN A 212 0.18 1.42 27.00
N GLU A 213 1.05 0.53 27.45
CA GLU A 213 2.49 0.74 27.53
C GLU A 213 3.10 -0.19 26.50
N GLN A 214 3.84 0.36 25.51
CA GLN A 214 4.57 -0.44 24.53
C GLN A 214 5.31 -1.56 25.26
N SER A 215 4.94 -2.80 25.00
CA SER A 215 5.63 -3.94 25.58
C SER A 215 7.07 -3.90 25.12
N ASP A 216 8.01 -3.81 26.08
CA ASP A 216 9.47 -3.72 25.86
C ASP A 216 10.08 -4.86 25.00
N ASN A 217 9.29 -5.86 24.60
CA ASN A 217 9.76 -7.11 24.00
C ASN A 217 9.10 -7.47 22.66
N MET A 218 8.54 -6.51 21.91
CA MET A 218 8.15 -6.76 20.52
C MET A 218 9.38 -6.75 19.61
N MET A 219 9.57 -7.79 18.81
CA MET A 219 10.73 -7.97 17.95
C MET A 219 10.30 -8.13 16.49
N CYS A 220 11.03 -7.48 15.58
CA CYS A 220 10.87 -7.70 14.14
C CYS A 220 11.59 -9.00 13.74
N LEU A 221 10.88 -9.86 13.01
CA LEU A 221 11.39 -11.11 12.46
C LEU A 221 11.13 -11.16 10.95
N ASP A 222 12.23 -11.23 10.21
CA ASP A 222 12.26 -11.34 8.76
C ASP A 222 12.43 -12.82 8.38
N LEU A 223 11.52 -13.34 7.56
CA LEU A 223 11.54 -14.71 7.06
C LEU A 223 11.86 -14.72 5.55
N PRO A 224 12.63 -15.70 5.05
CA PRO A 224 13.10 -16.88 5.78
C PRO A 224 14.29 -16.58 6.69
N ALA A 225 14.23 -17.09 7.92
CA ALA A 225 15.24 -16.98 8.97
C ALA A 225 15.96 -18.31 9.23
N THR A 226 17.20 -18.21 9.74
CA THR A 226 17.94 -19.38 10.26
C THR A 226 17.38 -19.82 11.60
N GLN A 227 17.58 -21.09 11.97
CA GLN A 227 17.16 -21.59 13.27
C GLN A 227 17.79 -20.79 14.43
N GLU A 228 19.06 -20.41 14.31
CA GLU A 228 19.74 -19.56 15.30
C GLU A 228 19.04 -18.20 15.47
N ARG A 229 18.55 -17.61 14.38
CA ARG A 229 17.81 -16.33 14.44
C ARG A 229 16.42 -16.52 15.07
N LEU A 230 15.73 -17.61 14.74
CA LEU A 230 14.45 -17.97 15.36
C LEU A 230 14.62 -18.14 16.87
N ASP A 231 15.58 -18.95 17.31
CA ASP A 231 15.86 -19.19 18.73
C ASP A 231 16.24 -17.89 19.46
N ALA A 232 17.06 -17.04 18.83
CA ALA A 232 17.45 -15.75 19.41
C ALA A 232 16.25 -14.80 19.60
N VAL A 233 15.29 -14.79 18.67
CA VAL A 233 14.06 -13.98 18.79
C VAL A 233 13.15 -14.56 19.87
N LEU A 234 13.00 -15.88 19.94
CA LEU A 234 12.20 -16.56 20.96
C LEU A 234 12.72 -16.23 22.38
N GLU A 235 14.03 -16.31 22.59
CA GLU A 235 14.70 -15.96 23.84
C GLU A 235 14.59 -14.45 24.17
N ALA A 236 14.76 -13.58 23.17
CA ALA A 236 14.63 -12.13 23.36
C ALA A 236 13.20 -11.70 23.76
N CYS A 237 12.19 -12.36 23.20
CA CYS A 237 10.80 -12.18 23.60
C CYS A 237 10.46 -12.87 24.94
N GLY A 238 11.38 -13.69 25.47
CA GLY A 238 11.27 -14.35 26.77
C GLY A 238 10.24 -15.47 26.84
N GLY A 239 9.91 -16.10 25.71
CA GLY A 239 8.98 -17.24 25.68
C GLY A 239 9.72 -18.57 25.62
N ALA A 240 9.10 -19.60 26.19
CA ALA A 240 9.67 -20.95 26.23
C ALA A 240 9.39 -21.76 24.96
N SER A 241 8.39 -21.33 24.18
CA SER A 241 7.91 -21.99 22.95
C SER A 241 7.19 -20.98 22.06
N TRP A 242 7.21 -21.22 20.76
CA TRP A 242 6.45 -20.43 19.77
C TRP A 242 4.94 -20.48 19.99
N SER A 243 4.42 -21.51 20.65
CA SER A 243 3.01 -21.60 21.05
C SER A 243 2.56 -20.53 22.05
N GLU A 244 3.50 -19.84 22.69
CA GLU A 244 3.22 -18.73 23.63
C GLU A 244 3.34 -17.35 22.96
N MET A 245 3.72 -17.33 21.68
CA MET A 245 3.96 -16.12 20.91
C MET A 245 2.74 -15.78 20.04
N VAL A 246 2.63 -14.49 19.75
CA VAL A 246 1.67 -13.95 18.78
C VAL A 246 2.45 -13.26 17.69
N PHE A 247 2.01 -13.48 16.46
CA PHE A 247 2.60 -12.97 15.25
C PHE A 247 1.64 -11.96 14.61
N GLN A 248 2.17 -10.82 14.20
CA GLN A 248 1.46 -9.87 13.37
C GLN A 248 2.24 -9.73 12.06
N VAL A 249 1.58 -9.99 10.94
CA VAL A 249 2.18 -9.81 9.61
C VAL A 249 2.22 -8.31 9.30
N GLU A 250 3.42 -7.80 9.01
CA GLU A 250 3.62 -6.40 8.63
C GLU A 250 3.73 -6.23 7.12
N ASP A 251 4.38 -7.18 6.44
CA ASP A 251 4.62 -7.14 4.99
C ASP A 251 4.88 -8.55 4.45
N SER A 252 4.50 -8.82 3.21
CA SER A 252 4.63 -10.14 2.60
C SER A 252 4.58 -10.06 1.08
N VAL A 253 5.22 -11.02 0.41
CA VAL A 253 5.12 -11.24 -1.05
C VAL A 253 3.68 -11.44 -1.52
N MET A 254 2.81 -11.98 -0.65
CA MET A 254 1.39 -12.18 -0.93
C MET A 254 0.56 -11.84 0.32
N PRO A 255 0.23 -10.55 0.56
CA PRO A 255 -0.52 -10.12 1.74
C PRO A 255 -1.92 -10.75 1.81
N ALA A 256 -2.63 -10.82 0.67
CA ALA A 256 -3.98 -11.39 0.58
C ALA A 256 -4.08 -12.84 1.07
N LEU A 257 -2.97 -13.60 0.99
CA LEU A 257 -2.90 -14.95 1.54
C LEU A 257 -2.90 -14.91 3.07
N LEU A 258 -2.03 -14.09 3.65
CA LEU A 258 -1.81 -14.05 5.09
C LEU A 258 -2.91 -13.32 5.88
N GLU A 259 -3.64 -12.41 5.24
CA GLU A 259 -4.78 -11.70 5.85
C GLU A 259 -5.91 -12.64 6.28
N ASN A 260 -6.10 -13.76 5.56
CA ASN A 260 -7.17 -14.72 5.81
C ASN A 260 -6.68 -15.98 6.55
N MET A 261 -5.37 -16.09 6.83
CA MET A 261 -4.75 -17.27 7.45
C MET A 261 -4.57 -17.11 8.96
N ALA A 262 -4.71 -18.22 9.67
CA ALA A 262 -4.17 -18.35 11.02
C ALA A 262 -2.64 -18.40 10.95
N CYS A 263 -1.98 -17.28 11.21
CA CYS A 263 -0.52 -17.19 11.24
C CYS A 263 0.02 -17.66 12.60
N ASP A 264 -0.16 -18.93 12.96
CA ASP A 264 0.22 -19.49 14.27
C ASP A 264 1.42 -20.47 14.22
N ASP A 265 1.77 -20.99 13.04
CA ASP A 265 2.96 -21.82 12.84
C ASP A 265 4.13 -21.04 12.20
N ILE A 266 5.09 -20.64 13.05
CA ILE A 266 6.29 -19.94 12.60
C ILE A 266 7.16 -20.78 11.65
N HIS A 267 7.18 -22.10 11.81
CA HIS A 267 7.99 -22.98 10.98
C HIS A 267 7.37 -23.10 9.60
N GLY A 268 6.05 -23.27 9.53
CA GLY A 268 5.28 -23.16 8.30
C GLY A 268 5.48 -21.82 7.59
N LEU A 269 5.37 -20.69 8.30
CA LEU A 269 5.64 -19.36 7.73
C LEU A 269 7.07 -19.24 7.20
N ASN A 270 8.04 -19.82 7.91
CA ASN A 270 9.43 -19.80 7.49
C ASN A 270 9.66 -20.64 6.22
N GLU A 271 9.04 -21.81 6.09
CA GLU A 271 9.09 -22.60 4.87
C GLU A 271 8.37 -21.90 3.70
N LEU A 272 7.19 -21.33 3.95
CA LEU A 272 6.46 -20.54 2.94
C LEU A 272 7.31 -19.36 2.42
N ALA A 273 8.01 -18.66 3.31
CA ALA A 273 8.91 -17.58 2.91
C ALA A 273 10.11 -18.09 2.07
N LYS A 274 10.59 -19.33 2.29
CA LYS A 274 11.59 -19.95 1.39
C LYS A 274 10.98 -20.28 0.03
N CYS A 275 9.76 -20.80 0.00
CA CYS A 275 9.02 -21.04 -1.25
C CYS A 275 8.90 -19.74 -2.06
N PHE A 276 8.50 -18.62 -1.44
CA PHE A 276 8.44 -17.32 -2.10
C PHE A 276 9.78 -16.91 -2.73
N LYS A 277 10.88 -17.09 -2.00
CA LYS A 277 12.22 -16.75 -2.49
C LYS A 277 12.62 -17.61 -3.69
N GLU A 278 12.23 -18.88 -3.71
CA GLU A 278 12.55 -19.78 -4.81
C GLU A 278 11.68 -19.52 -6.04
N LEU A 279 10.37 -19.39 -5.85
CA LEU A 279 9.41 -19.02 -6.90
C LEU A 279 9.74 -17.66 -7.53
N SER A 280 10.24 -16.71 -6.74
CA SER A 280 10.69 -15.41 -7.23
C SER A 280 11.85 -15.54 -8.23
N LYS A 281 12.82 -16.41 -7.97
CA LYS A 281 13.95 -16.66 -8.90
C LYS A 281 13.50 -17.37 -10.17
N GLN A 282 12.50 -18.23 -10.05
CA GLN A 282 11.96 -19.00 -11.18
C GLN A 282 11.00 -18.18 -12.04
N GLY A 283 10.53 -17.02 -11.55
CA GLY A 283 9.55 -16.19 -12.24
C GLY A 283 8.13 -16.74 -12.15
N GLU A 284 7.85 -17.62 -11.20
CA GLU A 284 6.57 -18.33 -11.06
C GLU A 284 5.67 -17.78 -9.95
N LEU A 285 6.04 -16.65 -9.34
CA LEU A 285 5.23 -16.03 -8.28
C LEU A 285 3.81 -15.71 -8.72
N SER A 286 3.61 -15.19 -9.94
CA SER A 286 2.26 -14.88 -10.44
C SER A 286 1.42 -16.14 -10.61
N LYS A 287 2.03 -17.25 -11.04
CA LYS A 287 1.39 -18.57 -11.13
C LYS A 287 0.97 -19.06 -9.75
N PHE A 288 1.87 -18.99 -8.78
CA PHE A 288 1.58 -19.36 -7.39
C PHE A 288 0.43 -18.52 -6.80
N LYS A 289 0.48 -17.20 -6.93
CA LYS A 289 -0.56 -16.28 -6.45
C LYS A 289 -1.92 -16.60 -7.07
N ALA A 290 -1.94 -16.93 -8.37
CA ALA A 290 -3.15 -17.31 -9.09
C ALA A 290 -3.73 -18.63 -8.53
N VAL A 291 -2.90 -19.66 -8.35
CA VAL A 291 -3.35 -20.97 -7.85
C VAL A 291 -3.87 -20.86 -6.42
N ILE A 292 -3.19 -20.11 -5.55
CA ILE A 292 -3.62 -19.88 -4.17
C ILE A 292 -5.02 -19.23 -4.10
N LEU A 293 -5.27 -18.20 -4.92
CA LEU A 293 -6.59 -17.57 -4.99
C LEU A 293 -7.64 -18.51 -5.59
N ALA A 294 -7.28 -19.28 -6.61
CA ALA A 294 -8.20 -20.23 -7.24
C ALA A 294 -8.58 -21.38 -6.29
N ALA A 295 -7.64 -21.83 -5.46
CA ALA A 295 -7.83 -22.87 -4.47
C ALA A 295 -8.50 -22.37 -3.19
N ASP A 296 -8.71 -21.06 -3.02
CA ASP A 296 -9.24 -20.45 -1.81
C ASP A 296 -8.51 -20.98 -0.55
N CYS A 297 -7.17 -20.90 -0.59
CA CYS A 297 -6.29 -21.50 0.42
C CYS A 297 -6.14 -20.59 1.65
N HIS A 298 -6.41 -21.15 2.83
CA HIS A 298 -6.36 -20.51 4.15
C HIS A 298 -5.47 -21.28 5.16
N ASP A 299 -4.75 -22.30 4.71
CA ASP A 299 -3.77 -23.07 5.49
C ASP A 299 -2.32 -22.95 4.95
N ILE A 300 -1.35 -22.72 5.85
CA ILE A 300 0.05 -22.52 5.49
C ILE A 300 0.68 -23.80 4.90
N ALA A 301 0.38 -24.97 5.48
CA ALA A 301 0.92 -26.23 4.99
C ALA A 301 0.37 -26.56 3.60
N ALA A 302 -0.92 -26.29 3.35
CA ALA A 302 -1.52 -26.39 2.03
C ALA A 302 -0.87 -25.44 1.02
N ALA A 303 -0.60 -24.19 1.41
CA ALA A 303 0.10 -23.23 0.55
C ALA A 303 1.52 -23.69 0.19
N VAL A 304 2.26 -24.27 1.15
CA VAL A 304 3.58 -24.87 0.89
C VAL A 304 3.46 -26.05 -0.08
N GLN A 305 2.48 -26.94 0.10
CA GLN A 305 2.25 -28.06 -0.81
C GLN A 305 1.89 -27.58 -2.23
N ILE A 306 1.10 -26.52 -2.37
CA ILE A 306 0.80 -25.90 -3.66
C ILE A 306 2.08 -25.35 -4.29
N ALA A 307 2.95 -24.71 -3.52
CA ALA A 307 4.23 -24.20 -4.01
C ALA A 307 5.15 -25.33 -4.52
N GLU A 308 5.21 -26.45 -3.81
CA GLU A 308 6.04 -27.61 -4.19
C GLU A 308 5.51 -28.34 -5.43
N ASN A 309 4.20 -28.34 -5.64
CA ASN A 309 3.53 -29.02 -6.77
C ASN A 309 2.99 -28.02 -7.80
N LEU A 310 3.66 -26.87 -7.96
CA LEU A 310 3.17 -25.81 -8.84
C LEU A 310 3.12 -26.24 -10.32
N ASP A 311 3.92 -27.21 -10.72
CA ASP A 311 3.93 -27.82 -12.06
C ASP A 311 2.62 -28.54 -12.42
N ASP A 312 1.83 -28.94 -11.41
CA ASP A 312 0.51 -29.56 -11.63
C ASP A 312 -0.54 -28.55 -12.11
N TYR A 313 -0.22 -27.25 -12.14
CA TYR A 313 -1.11 -26.18 -12.54
C TYR A 313 -0.63 -25.50 -13.83
N LEU A 314 -1.59 -24.99 -14.60
CA LEU A 314 -1.37 -24.17 -15.79
C LEU A 314 -1.96 -22.79 -15.53
N LEU A 315 -1.17 -21.75 -15.79
CA LEU A 315 -1.64 -20.36 -15.82
C LEU A 315 -1.65 -19.89 -17.26
N GLU A 316 -2.84 -19.53 -17.75
CA GLU A 316 -3.01 -18.79 -18.99
C GLU A 316 -3.22 -17.32 -18.63
N PRO A 317 -2.17 -16.49 -18.80
CA PRO A 317 -2.18 -15.16 -18.22
C PRO A 317 -3.16 -14.25 -18.98
N ASP A 318 -3.39 -14.45 -20.27
CA ASP A 318 -4.02 -13.47 -21.16
C ASP A 318 -5.52 -13.22 -20.88
N GLN A 319 -6.30 -14.27 -20.58
CA GLN A 319 -7.76 -14.21 -20.49
C GLN A 319 -8.22 -13.55 -19.19
N ARG A 320 -9.17 -12.60 -19.30
CA ARG A 320 -9.65 -11.78 -18.18
C ARG A 320 -11.11 -12.02 -17.79
N ASN A 321 -11.88 -12.52 -18.73
CA ASN A 321 -13.32 -12.71 -18.58
C ASN A 321 -13.77 -13.91 -19.42
N PRO A 322 -14.99 -14.43 -19.19
CA PRO A 322 -15.50 -15.55 -19.97
C PRO A 322 -15.50 -15.32 -21.48
N GLU A 323 -15.73 -14.09 -21.96
CA GLU A 323 -15.77 -13.81 -23.40
C GLU A 323 -14.40 -14.03 -24.06
N GLU A 324 -13.31 -13.67 -23.39
CA GLU A 324 -11.95 -13.90 -23.87
C GLU A 324 -11.57 -15.37 -23.86
N VAL A 325 -12.00 -16.11 -22.83
CA VAL A 325 -11.84 -17.58 -22.81
C VAL A 325 -12.56 -18.20 -24.00
N ALA A 326 -13.79 -17.78 -24.29
CA ALA A 326 -14.55 -18.23 -25.45
C ALA A 326 -13.88 -17.86 -26.79
N ILE A 327 -13.36 -16.64 -26.92
CA ILE A 327 -12.66 -16.20 -28.14
C ILE A 327 -11.41 -17.04 -28.39
N GLU A 328 -10.68 -17.34 -27.32
CA GLU A 328 -9.47 -18.16 -27.39
C GLU A 328 -9.81 -19.62 -27.72
N GLU A 329 -10.82 -20.20 -27.08
CA GLU A 329 -11.28 -21.55 -27.40
C GLU A 329 -11.70 -21.64 -28.88
N LEU A 330 -12.49 -20.67 -29.36
CA LEU A 330 -12.88 -20.59 -30.77
C LEU A 330 -11.69 -20.48 -31.74
N ARG A 331 -10.55 -19.92 -31.30
CA ARG A 331 -9.33 -19.88 -32.11
C ARG A 331 -8.76 -21.28 -32.34
N PHE A 332 -8.92 -22.19 -31.39
CA PHE A 332 -8.43 -23.57 -31.51
C PHE A 332 -9.39 -24.47 -32.29
N ILE A 333 -10.71 -24.30 -32.10
CA ILE A 333 -11.71 -25.20 -32.69
C ILE A 333 -12.29 -24.74 -34.03
N VAL A 334 -12.16 -23.46 -34.40
CA VAL A 334 -12.70 -22.89 -35.65
C VAL A 334 -11.59 -22.25 -36.48
N ASP A 335 -11.62 -22.45 -37.80
CA ASP A 335 -10.65 -21.86 -38.72
C ASP A 335 -10.73 -20.32 -38.75
N GLU A 336 -9.62 -19.70 -39.17
CA GLU A 336 -9.46 -18.25 -39.17
C GLU A 336 -10.52 -17.50 -40.01
N HIS A 337 -11.06 -18.12 -41.06
CA HIS A 337 -12.01 -17.47 -41.97
C HIS A 337 -13.43 -17.52 -41.42
N SER A 338 -13.81 -18.63 -40.78
CA SER A 338 -15.15 -18.83 -40.21
C SER A 338 -15.32 -18.15 -38.85
N ARG A 339 -14.24 -18.00 -38.07
CA ARG A 339 -14.27 -17.48 -36.69
C ARG A 339 -14.88 -16.08 -36.56
N PRO A 340 -14.50 -15.04 -37.32
CA PRO A 340 -15.10 -13.70 -37.19
C PRO A 340 -16.58 -13.63 -37.57
N ILE A 341 -17.05 -14.60 -38.38
CA ILE A 341 -18.47 -14.72 -38.74
C ILE A 341 -19.22 -15.35 -37.57
N LEU A 342 -18.72 -16.47 -37.05
CA LEU A 342 -19.34 -17.19 -35.93
C LEU A 342 -19.40 -16.35 -34.65
N GLN A 343 -18.31 -15.62 -34.32
CA GLN A 343 -18.23 -14.77 -33.13
C GLN A 343 -19.36 -13.73 -33.04
N LYS A 344 -19.89 -13.25 -34.17
CA LYS A 344 -21.03 -12.29 -34.20
C LYS A 344 -22.37 -12.90 -33.83
N HIS A 345 -22.45 -14.24 -33.84
CA HIS A 345 -23.68 -14.98 -33.64
C HIS A 345 -23.66 -15.85 -32.37
N VAL A 346 -22.50 -15.99 -31.73
CA VAL A 346 -22.34 -16.73 -30.46
C VAL A 346 -22.45 -15.76 -29.29
N VAL A 347 -23.16 -16.17 -28.25
CA VAL A 347 -23.14 -15.49 -26.95
C VAL A 347 -21.85 -15.89 -26.24
N LEU A 348 -20.77 -15.14 -26.49
CA LEU A 348 -19.41 -15.48 -26.04
C LEU A 348 -19.32 -15.62 -24.52
N TYR A 349 -20.01 -14.77 -23.75
CA TYR A 349 -19.96 -14.82 -22.29
C TYR A 349 -20.43 -16.18 -21.74
N ASN A 350 -21.63 -16.63 -22.11
CA ASN A 350 -22.18 -17.90 -21.65
C ASN A 350 -21.34 -19.08 -22.13
N TYR A 351 -20.91 -19.05 -23.40
CA TYR A 351 -20.05 -20.11 -23.94
C TYR A 351 -18.72 -20.19 -23.17
N GLY A 352 -18.13 -19.06 -22.82
CA GLY A 352 -16.91 -19.01 -22.04
C GLY A 352 -17.08 -19.60 -20.64
N GLN A 353 -18.21 -19.32 -19.98
CA GLN A 353 -18.52 -19.94 -18.69
C GLN A 353 -18.63 -21.46 -18.81
N ASP A 354 -19.27 -21.97 -19.87
CA ASP A 354 -19.39 -23.40 -20.11
C ASP A 354 -18.02 -24.04 -20.41
N VAL A 355 -17.14 -23.36 -21.15
CA VAL A 355 -15.76 -23.82 -21.43
C VAL A 355 -14.95 -23.90 -20.13
N MET A 356 -14.98 -22.84 -19.32
CA MET A 356 -14.30 -22.81 -18.02
C MET A 356 -14.79 -23.95 -17.12
N ALA A 357 -16.10 -24.16 -17.03
CA ALA A 357 -16.69 -25.24 -16.24
C ALA A 357 -16.29 -26.63 -16.77
N ALA A 358 -16.21 -26.81 -18.09
CA ALA A 358 -15.81 -28.08 -18.70
C ALA A 358 -14.34 -28.44 -18.42
N HIS A 359 -13.46 -27.44 -18.27
CA HIS A 359 -12.04 -27.64 -17.99
C HIS A 359 -11.69 -27.46 -16.50
N ASN A 360 -12.69 -27.27 -15.64
CA ASN A 360 -12.49 -26.91 -14.23
C ASN A 360 -11.54 -25.72 -14.03
N ALA A 361 -11.59 -24.75 -14.95
CA ALA A 361 -10.73 -23.58 -14.96
C ALA A 361 -11.37 -22.42 -14.20
N LEU A 362 -10.55 -21.65 -13.49
CA LEU A 362 -10.96 -20.51 -12.66
C LEU A 362 -10.25 -19.23 -13.09
N LEU A 363 -11.00 -18.15 -13.23
CA LEU A 363 -10.43 -16.83 -13.50
C LEU A 363 -9.97 -16.18 -12.20
N THR A 364 -8.76 -15.66 -12.21
CA THR A 364 -8.16 -14.88 -11.12
C THR A 364 -7.66 -13.54 -11.66
N PRO A 365 -7.34 -12.56 -10.79
CA PRO A 365 -6.72 -11.31 -11.23
C PRO A 365 -5.40 -11.48 -12.01
N TYR A 366 -4.75 -12.64 -11.91
CA TYR A 366 -3.50 -12.96 -12.61
C TYR A 366 -3.72 -13.66 -13.95
N GLY A 367 -4.92 -14.18 -14.21
CA GLY A 367 -5.26 -14.96 -15.41
C GLY A 367 -6.12 -16.18 -15.11
N LEU A 368 -6.32 -17.02 -16.12
CA LEU A 368 -7.07 -18.27 -16.03
C LEU A 368 -6.16 -19.39 -15.51
N VAL A 369 -6.63 -20.13 -14.50
CA VAL A 369 -5.89 -21.21 -13.85
C VAL A 369 -6.66 -22.51 -13.97
N GLN A 370 -5.95 -23.60 -14.28
CA GLN A 370 -6.49 -24.96 -14.29
C GLN A 370 -5.43 -25.97 -13.85
N ARG A 371 -5.84 -27.18 -13.47
CA ARG A 371 -4.90 -28.29 -13.26
C ARG A 371 -4.53 -28.95 -14.57
N SER A 372 -3.28 -29.38 -14.70
CA SER A 372 -2.74 -30.11 -15.85
C SER A 372 -3.42 -31.47 -16.07
N ASP A 373 -3.96 -32.08 -15.00
CA ASP A 373 -4.68 -33.36 -15.05
C ASP A 373 -6.19 -33.21 -15.37
N GLY A 374 -6.68 -31.98 -15.50
CA GLY A 374 -8.09 -31.67 -15.77
C GLY A 374 -9.03 -31.85 -14.58
N GLU A 375 -8.52 -32.26 -13.42
CA GLU A 375 -9.30 -32.32 -12.18
C GLU A 375 -9.59 -30.90 -11.66
N PRO A 376 -10.62 -30.72 -10.83
CA PRO A 376 -10.88 -29.43 -10.22
C PRO A 376 -9.78 -29.01 -9.25
N ILE A 377 -9.48 -27.71 -9.25
CA ILE A 377 -8.70 -27.08 -8.18
C ILE A 377 -9.52 -27.24 -6.91
N ARG A 378 -8.99 -27.95 -5.92
CA ARG A 378 -9.73 -28.33 -4.71
C ARG A 378 -9.64 -27.23 -3.67
N ASN A 379 -10.78 -26.69 -3.26
CA ASN A 379 -10.88 -25.79 -2.11
C ASN A 379 -10.78 -26.58 -0.80
N GLU A 380 -10.32 -25.94 0.27
CA GLU A 380 -10.11 -26.59 1.58
C GLU A 380 -11.38 -27.24 2.14
N GLU A 381 -12.56 -26.63 1.93
CA GLU A 381 -13.85 -27.21 2.31
C GLU A 381 -14.11 -28.56 1.63
N THR A 382 -13.74 -28.70 0.36
CA THR A 382 -13.93 -29.93 -0.43
C THR A 382 -12.91 -31.02 -0.04
N GLN A 383 -11.74 -30.63 0.49
CA GLN A 383 -10.76 -31.59 1.00
C GLN A 383 -11.19 -32.18 2.35
N ALA A 384 -11.77 -31.36 3.25
CA ALA A 384 -12.29 -31.81 4.54
C ALA A 384 -13.49 -32.77 4.39
N GLU A 385 -14.39 -32.51 3.43
CA GLU A 385 -15.55 -33.38 3.17
C GLU A 385 -15.14 -34.75 2.59
N ASN A 386 -14.16 -34.79 1.67
CA ASN A 386 -13.69 -36.04 1.08
C ASN A 386 -12.88 -36.90 2.07
N ALA A 387 -12.05 -36.27 2.92
CA ALA A 387 -11.34 -36.99 3.98
C ALA A 387 -12.31 -37.62 5.01
N GLY A 388 -13.47 -37.00 5.23
CA GLY A 388 -14.55 -37.56 6.05
C GLY A 388 -15.29 -38.74 5.39
N MET A 389 -15.37 -38.78 4.06
CA MET A 389 -16.02 -39.88 3.31
C MET A 389 -15.11 -41.09 3.08
N GLU A 390 -13.79 -40.92 2.98
CA GLU A 390 -12.83 -42.04 2.84
C GLU A 390 -12.58 -42.82 4.14
N MET A 391 -13.05 -42.28 5.28
CA MET A 391 -12.93 -42.88 6.61
C MET A 391 -14.19 -43.64 7.07
N MET A 392 -15.18 -43.83 6.18
CA MET A 392 -16.37 -44.69 6.38
C MET A 392 -16.30 -45.95 5.52
#